data_AF-A0AAD9J9N8-F1
#
_entry.id   AF-A0AAD9J9N8-F1
#
_cell.length_a   1.000
_cell.length_b   1.000
_cell.length_c   1.000
_cell.angle_alpha   90.00
_cell.angle_beta   90.00
_cell.angle_gamma   90.00
#
_symmetry.space_group_name_H-M   'P 1'
#
loop_
_entity.id
_entity.type
_entity.pdbx_description
1 polymer ?
#
loop_
_entity_poly.entity_id
_entity_poly.type
_entity_poly.pdbx_seq_one_letter_code
_entity_poly.pdbx_strand_id
1 'polypeptide(L)'
;PYSYDRLYLAKRENLKRFGPIYRERLRRATDVVQIFDPNSAGQVLRREGRLGCLEQTLTEHSTGQRILSATTRMFDATQKTMYAFPWYDMFRSPLYRQFVRAKKVCDSMATSFIEDMKRDTHALKMEPETNSNFLSSLLALNELDQQRVVAVINELFIAGIDSTANALSFVLYNLARNPKKQDILIAEIDGIMKHSAHLHITDSKPFLAALKSNNDVSKEMIDKMHFLKACVKESFRLVQLAFCR
;
A
#
# COMPACT_ATOMS: atom_id res chain seq x y z
N PRO A 1 -27.08 2.84 15.10
CA PRO A 1 -26.15 3.76 14.39
C PRO A 1 -24.72 3.19 14.36
N TYR A 2 -24.14 3.08 13.17
CA TYR A 2 -22.72 2.73 12.99
C TYR A 2 -21.88 3.85 13.61
N SER A 3 -21.08 3.57 14.63
CA SER A 3 -20.20 4.54 15.28
C SER A 3 -18.76 4.17 14.99
N TYR A 4 -18.04 5.05 14.29
CA TYR A 4 -16.63 4.84 13.94
C TYR A 4 -15.75 4.69 15.18
N ASP A 5 -16.06 5.39 16.27
CA ASP A 5 -15.34 5.26 17.54
C ASP A 5 -15.47 3.84 18.12
N ARG A 6 -16.67 3.24 18.06
CA ARG A 6 -16.86 1.86 18.50
C ARG A 6 -16.11 0.87 17.61
N LEU A 7 -16.09 1.10 16.30
CA LEU A 7 -15.34 0.27 15.36
C LEU A 7 -13.84 0.36 15.62
N TYR A 8 -13.31 1.57 15.86
CA TYR A 8 -11.92 1.80 16.21
C TYR A 8 -11.54 1.10 17.51
N LEU A 9 -12.36 1.26 18.57
CA LEU A 9 -12.12 0.61 19.85
C LEU A 9 -12.16 -0.91 19.74
N ALA A 10 -13.13 -1.47 19.01
CA ALA A 10 -13.22 -2.91 18.76
C ALA A 10 -12.01 -3.44 17.98
N LYS A 11 -11.58 -2.73 16.91
CA LYS A 11 -10.37 -3.09 16.15
C LYS A 11 -9.12 -3.02 17.01
N ARG A 12 -9.01 -2.02 17.89
CA ARG A 12 -7.89 -1.87 18.84
C ARG A 12 -7.86 -2.98 19.88
N GLU A 13 -9.02 -3.42 20.36
CA GLU A 13 -9.14 -4.55 21.30
C GLU A 13 -8.77 -5.87 20.63
N ASN A 14 -9.26 -6.11 19.42
CA ASN A 14 -8.91 -7.29 18.63
C ASN A 14 -7.41 -7.35 18.31
N LEU A 15 -6.79 -6.21 17.98
CA LEU A 15 -5.34 -6.10 17.80
C LEU A 15 -4.56 -6.53 19.06
N LYS A 16 -5.02 -6.12 20.25
CA LYS A 16 -4.40 -6.54 21.52
C LYS A 16 -4.60 -8.03 21.80
N ARG A 17 -5.75 -8.59 21.41
CA ARG A 17 -6.15 -9.96 21.74
C ARG A 17 -5.55 -11.00 20.80
N PHE A 18 -5.47 -10.70 19.51
CA PHE A 18 -5.10 -11.65 18.47
C PHE A 18 -3.78 -11.31 17.78
N GLY A 19 -3.19 -10.14 18.08
CA GLY A 19 -1.95 -9.69 17.47
C GLY A 19 -2.16 -8.95 16.14
N PRO A 20 -1.07 -8.62 15.44
CA PRO A 20 -1.09 -7.72 14.27
C PRO A 20 -1.75 -8.31 13.01
N ILE A 21 -1.93 -9.63 12.96
CA ILE A 21 -2.60 -10.32 11.85
C ILE A 21 -3.59 -11.28 12.49
N TYR A 22 -4.88 -11.07 12.22
CA TYR A 22 -5.92 -11.94 12.78
C TYR A 22 -7.10 -12.11 11.83
N ARG A 23 -7.82 -13.21 12.02
CA ARG A 23 -9.02 -13.54 11.27
C ARG A 23 -10.25 -13.00 11.98
N GLU A 24 -11.07 -12.26 11.26
CA GLU A 24 -12.34 -11.70 11.71
C GLU A 24 -13.48 -12.24 10.85
N ARG A 25 -14.56 -12.70 11.47
CA ARG A 25 -15.77 -13.12 10.75
C ARG A 25 -16.73 -11.94 10.62
N LEU A 26 -16.81 -11.36 9.43
CA LEU A 26 -17.79 -10.33 9.10
C LEU A 26 -19.16 -10.96 8.80
N ARG A 27 -20.11 -10.78 9.73
CA ARG A 27 -21.47 -11.36 9.68
C ARG A 27 -21.44 -12.88 9.43
N ARG A 28 -22.59 -13.48 9.12
CA ARG A 28 -22.81 -14.93 9.08
C ARG A 28 -22.09 -15.71 7.96
N ALA A 29 -21.22 -15.10 7.14
CA ALA A 29 -20.68 -15.81 5.97
C ALA A 29 -19.25 -15.49 5.52
N THR A 30 -18.63 -14.36 5.90
CA THR A 30 -17.36 -13.95 5.30
C THR A 30 -16.27 -13.81 6.35
N ASP A 31 -15.22 -14.61 6.22
CA ASP A 31 -14.01 -14.44 7.02
C ASP A 31 -13.04 -13.50 6.29
N VAL A 32 -12.58 -12.47 6.99
CA VAL A 32 -11.63 -11.46 6.52
C VAL A 32 -10.37 -11.55 7.38
N VAL A 33 -9.21 -11.38 6.75
CA VAL A 33 -7.93 -11.29 7.45
C VAL A 33 -7.60 -9.82 7.64
N GLN A 34 -7.56 -9.36 8.89
CA GLN A 34 -7.17 -7.99 9.21
C GLN A 34 -5.65 -7.94 9.39
N ILE A 35 -5.01 -6.95 8.76
CA ILE A 35 -3.57 -6.71 8.86
C ILE A 35 -3.34 -5.32 9.44
N PHE A 36 -2.64 -5.27 10.56
CA PHE A 36 -2.27 -4.03 11.25
C PHE A 36 -0.76 -3.79 11.30
N ASP A 37 0.06 -4.74 10.83
CA ASP A 37 1.51 -4.54 10.76
C ASP A 37 1.89 -3.73 9.49
N PRO A 38 2.47 -2.53 9.64
CA PRO A 38 2.90 -1.73 8.49
C PRO A 38 4.09 -2.35 7.75
N ASN A 39 4.91 -3.19 8.41
CA ASN A 39 6.03 -3.85 7.74
C ASN A 39 5.53 -4.88 6.73
N SER A 40 4.47 -5.60 7.10
CA SER A 40 3.74 -6.54 6.25
C SER A 40 3.20 -5.89 4.97
N ALA A 41 2.48 -4.78 5.11
CA ALA A 41 2.02 -3.99 3.97
C ALA A 41 3.21 -3.50 3.12
N GLY A 42 4.27 -2.99 3.77
CA GLY A 42 5.47 -2.53 3.09
C GLY A 42 6.21 -3.61 2.30
N GLN A 43 6.19 -4.88 2.72
CA GLN A 43 6.80 -5.98 1.96
C GLN A 43 6.09 -6.23 0.63
N VAL A 44 4.75 -6.16 0.63
CA VAL A 44 3.95 -6.27 -0.60
C VAL A 44 4.18 -5.05 -1.48
N LEU A 45 4.05 -3.84 -0.92
CA LEU A 45 4.18 -2.59 -1.68
C LEU A 45 5.58 -2.39 -2.27
N ARG A 46 6.66 -2.81 -1.59
CA ARG A 46 8.04 -2.71 -2.14
C ARG A 46 8.23 -3.46 -3.45
N ARG A 47 7.45 -4.51 -3.71
CA ARG A 47 7.51 -5.27 -4.94
C ARG A 47 6.62 -4.69 -6.05
N GLU A 48 5.76 -3.71 -5.76
CA GLU A 48 4.99 -2.98 -6.79
C GLU A 48 5.89 -2.32 -7.82
N GLY A 49 7.10 -1.89 -7.44
CA GLY A 49 8.09 -1.33 -8.36
C GLY A 49 8.46 -2.29 -9.52
N ARG A 50 8.20 -3.60 -9.38
CA ARG A 50 8.41 -4.62 -10.40
C ARG A 50 7.23 -4.80 -11.37
N LEU A 51 6.13 -4.07 -11.18
CA LEU A 51 4.94 -4.12 -12.05
C LEU A 51 5.11 -3.34 -13.36
N GLY A 52 6.29 -2.72 -13.59
CA GLY A 52 6.55 -1.88 -14.75
C GLY A 52 5.79 -0.55 -14.72
N CYS A 53 5.18 -0.18 -13.58
CA CYS A 53 4.39 1.05 -13.43
C CYS A 53 5.21 2.34 -13.63
N LEU A 54 6.54 2.26 -13.54
CA LEU A 54 7.47 3.39 -13.67
C LEU A 54 8.29 3.32 -14.98
N GLU A 55 7.97 2.41 -15.90
CA GLU A 55 8.63 2.37 -17.21
C GLU A 55 8.34 3.65 -18.01
N GLN A 56 9.38 4.20 -18.64
CA GLN A 56 9.26 5.45 -19.42
C GLN A 56 8.29 5.32 -20.60
N THR A 57 8.08 4.09 -21.09
CA THR A 57 7.11 3.76 -22.13
C THR A 57 6.03 2.85 -21.57
N LEU A 58 5.04 3.44 -20.91
CA LEU A 58 3.82 2.73 -20.52
C LEU A 58 3.02 2.40 -21.79
N THR A 59 3.14 1.17 -22.28
CA THR A 59 2.24 0.66 -23.33
C THR A 59 0.82 0.53 -22.76
N GLU A 60 -0.22 0.69 -23.60
CA GLU A 60 -1.62 0.58 -23.19
C GLU A 60 -1.97 -0.80 -22.56
N HIS A 61 -1.14 -1.81 -22.84
CA HIS A 61 -1.26 -3.17 -22.33
C HIS A 61 -0.28 -3.51 -21.20
N SER A 62 0.46 -2.53 -20.68
CA SER A 62 1.39 -2.75 -19.58
C SER A 62 0.67 -3.27 -18.34
N THR A 63 1.34 -4.14 -17.60
CA THR A 63 0.81 -4.77 -16.40
C THR A 63 0.35 -3.73 -15.37
N GLY A 64 1.14 -2.68 -15.15
CA GLY A 64 0.79 -1.56 -14.28
C GLY A 64 -0.49 -0.83 -14.70
N GLN A 65 -0.63 -0.48 -15.97
CA GLN A 65 -1.82 0.23 -16.48
C GLN A 65 -3.08 -0.65 -16.42
N ARG A 66 -2.93 -1.95 -16.63
CA ARG A 66 -4.01 -2.93 -16.48
C ARG A 66 -4.49 -3.04 -15.04
N ILE A 67 -3.59 -3.08 -14.06
CA ILE A 67 -3.97 -3.07 -12.64
C ILE A 67 -4.64 -1.76 -12.28
N LEU A 68 -4.03 -0.63 -12.61
CA LEU A 68 -4.56 0.69 -12.29
C LEU A 68 -5.99 0.85 -12.83
N SER A 69 -6.18 0.59 -14.13
CA SER A 69 -7.49 0.69 -14.77
C SER A 69 -8.51 -0.31 -14.23
N ALA A 70 -8.10 -1.53 -13.86
CA ALA A 70 -8.98 -2.51 -13.24
C ALA A 70 -9.42 -2.06 -11.83
N THR A 71 -8.49 -1.59 -11.01
CA THR A 71 -8.76 -1.09 -9.66
C THR A 71 -9.68 0.12 -9.70
N THR A 72 -9.41 1.12 -10.55
CA THR A 72 -10.29 2.30 -10.69
C THR A 72 -11.69 1.90 -11.14
N ARG A 73 -11.82 0.99 -12.12
CA ARG A 73 -13.14 0.48 -12.57
C ARG A 73 -13.88 -0.28 -11.48
N MET A 74 -13.16 -1.03 -10.66
CA MET A 74 -13.75 -1.76 -9.54
C MET A 74 -14.22 -0.81 -8.44
N PHE A 75 -13.44 0.22 -8.12
CA PHE A 75 -13.81 1.26 -7.16
C PHE A 75 -15.02 2.07 -7.63
N ASP A 76 -15.04 2.51 -8.89
CA ASP A 76 -16.17 3.23 -9.50
C ASP A 76 -17.46 2.39 -9.52
N ALA A 77 -17.36 1.12 -9.92
CA ALA A 77 -18.49 0.20 -9.87
C ALA A 77 -19.01 0.00 -8.44
N THR A 78 -18.12 -0.12 -7.46
CA THR A 78 -18.46 -0.28 -6.04
C THR A 78 -19.12 0.98 -5.45
N GLN A 79 -18.61 2.16 -5.79
CA GLN A 79 -19.22 3.43 -5.36
C GLN A 79 -20.63 3.59 -5.95
N LYS A 80 -20.81 3.27 -7.23
CA LYS A 80 -22.12 3.31 -7.90
C LYS A 80 -23.12 2.31 -7.30
N THR A 81 -22.68 1.14 -6.87
CA THR A 81 -23.56 0.15 -6.23
C THR A 81 -23.84 0.47 -4.77
N MET A 82 -22.93 1.13 -4.04
CA MET A 82 -23.10 1.49 -2.63
C MET A 82 -24.33 2.37 -2.38
N TYR A 83 -24.67 3.25 -3.33
CA TYR A 83 -25.85 4.13 -3.24
C TYR A 83 -27.06 3.63 -4.03
N ALA A 84 -26.94 2.51 -4.76
CA ALA A 84 -28.02 1.95 -5.54
C ALA A 84 -28.87 0.97 -4.71
N PHE A 85 -30.16 0.90 -5.02
CA PHE A 85 -31.01 -0.17 -4.48
C PHE A 85 -30.46 -1.54 -4.93
N PRO A 86 -30.47 -2.60 -4.09
CA PRO A 86 -29.71 -3.84 -4.30
C PRO A 86 -30.26 -4.77 -5.39
N TRP A 87 -30.69 -4.23 -6.54
CA TRP A 87 -31.07 -5.03 -7.72
C TRP A 87 -29.91 -5.84 -8.30
N TYR A 88 -28.65 -5.50 -7.99
CA TYR A 88 -27.48 -6.25 -8.41
C TYR A 88 -27.43 -7.68 -7.83
N ASP A 89 -28.12 -7.95 -6.71
CA ASP A 89 -28.23 -9.30 -6.13
C ASP A 89 -29.27 -10.17 -6.86
N MET A 90 -30.24 -9.55 -7.53
CA MET A 90 -31.30 -10.25 -8.26
C MET A 90 -31.05 -10.30 -9.78
N PHE A 91 -30.35 -9.31 -10.34
CA PHE A 91 -30.09 -9.20 -11.77
C PHE A 91 -28.62 -8.88 -12.05
N ARG A 92 -28.01 -9.62 -13.00
CA ARG A 92 -26.65 -9.35 -13.50
C ARG A 92 -26.62 -8.05 -14.32
N SER A 93 -26.66 -6.92 -13.63
CA SER A 93 -26.61 -5.59 -14.23
C SER A 93 -25.31 -5.36 -15.01
N PRO A 94 -25.26 -4.39 -15.94
CA PRO A 94 -24.03 -4.01 -16.62
C PRO A 94 -22.89 -3.64 -15.64
N LEU A 95 -23.23 -2.94 -14.53
CA LEU A 95 -22.30 -2.59 -13.47
C LEU A 95 -21.74 -3.83 -12.75
N TYR A 96 -22.60 -4.81 -12.42
CA TYR A 96 -22.15 -6.07 -11.83
C TYR A 96 -21.19 -6.81 -12.78
N ARG A 97 -21.51 -6.88 -14.08
CA ARG A 97 -20.62 -7.51 -15.07
C ARG A 97 -19.29 -6.77 -15.21
N GLN A 98 -19.30 -5.43 -15.15
CA GLN A 98 -18.09 -4.62 -15.16
C GLN A 98 -17.23 -4.91 -13.92
N PHE A 99 -17.83 -4.94 -12.73
CA PHE A 99 -17.15 -5.28 -11.48
C PHE A 99 -16.52 -6.68 -11.55
N VAL A 100 -17.26 -7.69 -11.99
CA VAL A 100 -16.74 -9.07 -12.12
C VAL A 100 -15.56 -9.14 -13.09
N ARG A 101 -15.60 -8.41 -14.21
CA ARG A 101 -14.48 -8.37 -15.17
C ARG A 101 -13.24 -7.69 -14.57
N ALA A 102 -13.43 -6.56 -13.90
CA ALA A 102 -12.34 -5.85 -13.22
C ALA A 102 -11.71 -6.71 -12.12
N LYS A 103 -12.55 -7.33 -11.28
CA LYS A 103 -12.12 -8.26 -10.22
C LYS A 103 -11.28 -9.41 -10.77
N LYS A 104 -11.68 -10.03 -11.90
CA LYS A 104 -10.89 -11.10 -12.53
C LYS A 104 -9.47 -10.67 -12.90
N VAL A 105 -9.30 -9.42 -13.35
CA VAL A 105 -7.97 -8.87 -13.65
C VAL A 105 -7.16 -8.71 -12.36
N CYS A 106 -7.74 -8.11 -11.31
CA CYS A 106 -7.08 -7.97 -10.01
C CYS A 106 -6.69 -9.33 -9.41
N ASP A 107 -7.61 -10.31 -9.39
CA ASP A 107 -7.35 -11.67 -8.91
C ASP A 107 -6.20 -12.34 -9.67
N SER A 108 -6.16 -12.21 -11.00
CA SER A 108 -5.08 -12.79 -11.82
C SER A 108 -3.72 -12.19 -11.49
N MET A 109 -3.69 -10.88 -11.22
CA MET A 109 -2.47 -10.15 -10.90
C MET A 109 -1.97 -10.42 -9.48
N ALA A 110 -2.87 -10.50 -8.51
CA ALA A 110 -2.54 -10.93 -7.16
C ALA A 110 -2.01 -12.38 -7.16
N THR A 111 -2.58 -13.25 -7.99
CA THR A 111 -2.09 -14.63 -8.13
C THR A 111 -0.67 -14.67 -8.69
N SER A 112 -0.38 -13.94 -9.78
CA SER A 112 0.99 -13.89 -10.33
C SER A 112 1.98 -13.34 -9.32
N PHE A 113 1.58 -12.33 -8.54
CA PHE A 113 2.41 -11.76 -7.49
C PHE A 113 2.75 -12.78 -6.40
N ILE A 114 1.77 -13.56 -5.93
CA ILE A 114 2.00 -14.65 -4.96
C ILE A 114 2.94 -15.70 -5.54
N GLU A 115 2.78 -16.07 -6.81
CA GLU A 115 3.63 -17.06 -7.48
C GLU A 115 5.09 -16.59 -7.57
N ASP A 116 5.32 -15.34 -7.97
CA ASP A 116 6.66 -14.75 -8.02
C ASP A 116 7.31 -14.70 -6.63
N MET A 117 6.51 -14.43 -5.59
CA MET A 117 7.00 -14.43 -4.22
C MET A 117 7.34 -15.82 -3.71
N LYS A 118 6.50 -16.82 -4.00
CA LYS A 118 6.79 -18.22 -3.68
C LYS A 118 8.09 -18.68 -4.35
N ARG A 119 8.30 -18.33 -5.63
CA ARG A 119 9.53 -18.66 -6.37
C ARG A 119 10.77 -18.07 -5.69
N ASP A 120 10.71 -16.80 -5.29
CA ASP A 120 11.83 -16.15 -4.60
C ASP A 120 12.11 -16.75 -3.21
N THR A 121 11.06 -17.09 -2.45
CA THR A 121 11.19 -17.75 -1.14
C THR A 121 11.76 -19.16 -1.25
N HIS A 122 11.47 -19.89 -2.33
CA HIS A 122 12.10 -21.20 -2.57
C HIS A 122 13.53 -21.10 -3.10
N ALA A 123 13.86 -20.04 -3.86
CA ALA A 123 15.21 -19.79 -4.37
C ALA A 123 16.18 -19.31 -3.28
N LEU A 124 15.68 -18.51 -2.34
CA LEU A 124 16.39 -18.10 -1.13
C LEU A 124 16.14 -19.15 -0.05
N LYS A 125 17.01 -20.16 0.11
CA LYS A 125 17.00 -21.09 1.26
C LYS A 125 17.20 -20.32 2.58
N MET A 126 16.19 -19.60 3.03
CA MET A 126 16.21 -18.85 4.28
C MET A 126 15.74 -19.78 5.39
N GLU A 127 16.65 -20.06 6.31
CA GLU A 127 16.39 -20.66 7.62
C GLU A 127 15.21 -19.96 8.32
N PRO A 128 14.39 -20.70 9.10
CA PRO A 128 13.11 -20.26 9.65
C PRO A 128 13.22 -19.33 10.87
N GLU A 129 14.35 -18.67 11.06
CA GLU A 129 14.68 -17.88 12.25
C GLU A 129 15.31 -16.60 11.69
N THR A 130 14.67 -15.43 11.62
CA THR A 130 14.72 -14.42 12.69
C THR A 130 13.83 -13.21 12.36
N ASN A 131 12.83 -13.35 11.49
CA ASN A 131 11.73 -12.38 11.34
C ASN A 131 10.62 -13.09 10.57
N SER A 132 9.53 -13.41 11.26
CA SER A 132 8.29 -13.93 10.68
C SER A 132 7.90 -13.10 9.46
N ASN A 133 8.31 -13.53 8.27
CA ASN A 133 7.95 -12.86 7.03
C ASN A 133 6.42 -12.94 6.94
N PHE A 134 5.77 -11.78 6.80
CA PHE A 134 4.32 -11.63 6.61
C PHE A 134 3.74 -12.72 5.71
N LEU A 135 4.48 -13.04 4.65
CA LEU A 135 4.14 -14.00 3.62
C LEU A 135 4.36 -15.43 4.04
N SER A 136 5.42 -15.74 4.80
CA SER A 136 5.58 -17.06 5.41
C SER A 136 4.42 -17.33 6.36
N SER A 137 3.99 -16.33 7.14
CA SER A 137 2.81 -16.44 7.99
C SER A 137 1.51 -16.58 7.19
N LEU A 138 1.39 -15.86 6.06
CA LEU A 138 0.21 -15.92 5.19
C LEU A 138 0.13 -17.20 4.34
N LEU A 139 1.28 -17.77 3.97
CA LEU A 139 1.42 -19.01 3.19
C LEU A 139 1.38 -20.26 4.06
N ALA A 140 1.76 -20.15 5.35
CA ALA A 140 1.63 -21.22 6.34
C ALA A 140 0.16 -21.49 6.72
N LEU A 141 -0.76 -20.58 6.37
CA LEU A 141 -2.19 -20.86 6.38
C LEU A 141 -2.47 -21.79 5.18
N ASN A 142 -2.66 -23.09 5.46
CA ASN A 142 -2.86 -24.21 4.53
C ASN A 142 -3.54 -23.88 3.18
N GLU A 143 -3.23 -24.65 2.14
CA GLU A 143 -3.63 -24.54 0.71
C GLU A 143 -5.09 -24.15 0.38
N LEU A 144 -6.05 -24.33 1.30
CA LEU A 144 -7.41 -23.77 1.21
C LEU A 144 -7.47 -22.23 1.39
N ASP A 145 -6.35 -21.58 1.76
CA ASP A 145 -6.23 -20.15 2.05
C ASP A 145 -5.71 -19.30 0.89
N GLN A 146 -5.31 -19.89 -0.26
CA GLN A 146 -4.75 -19.13 -1.38
C GLN A 146 -5.71 -18.04 -1.89
N GLN A 147 -7.01 -18.33 -1.93
CA GLN A 147 -8.01 -17.32 -2.29
C GLN A 147 -8.09 -16.16 -1.28
N ARG A 148 -7.79 -16.41 0.00
CA ARG A 148 -7.72 -15.38 1.04
C ARG A 148 -6.46 -14.56 0.92
N VAL A 149 -5.32 -15.19 0.63
CA VAL A 149 -4.06 -14.49 0.31
C VAL A 149 -4.27 -13.53 -0.87
N VAL A 150 -4.92 -14.01 -1.93
CA VAL A 150 -5.30 -13.17 -3.08
C VAL A 150 -6.22 -12.03 -2.66
N ALA A 151 -7.24 -12.30 -1.84
CA ALA A 151 -8.16 -11.27 -1.36
C ALA A 151 -7.45 -10.18 -0.53
N VAL A 152 -6.53 -10.58 0.35
CA VAL A 152 -5.72 -9.68 1.17
C VAL A 152 -4.83 -8.79 0.31
N ILE A 153 -4.15 -9.36 -0.67
CA ILE A 153 -3.28 -8.60 -1.58
C ILE A 153 -4.10 -7.63 -2.43
N ASN A 154 -5.25 -8.08 -2.92
CA ASN A 154 -6.18 -7.21 -3.63
C ASN A 154 -6.69 -6.07 -2.73
N GLU A 155 -7.06 -6.33 -1.48
CA GLU A 155 -7.47 -5.29 -0.53
C GLU A 155 -6.36 -4.26 -0.33
N LEU A 156 -5.12 -4.71 -0.20
CA LEU A 156 -3.97 -3.81 -0.07
C LEU A 156 -3.74 -2.95 -1.32
N PHE A 157 -3.87 -3.51 -2.52
CA PHE A 157 -3.76 -2.74 -3.76
C PHE A 157 -4.89 -1.71 -3.91
N ILE A 158 -6.14 -2.12 -3.65
CA ILE A 158 -7.31 -1.24 -3.74
C ILE A 158 -7.19 -0.09 -2.74
N ALA A 159 -6.80 -0.39 -1.49
CA ALA A 159 -6.65 0.62 -0.46
C ALA A 159 -5.41 1.50 -0.68
N GLY A 160 -4.33 0.94 -1.22
CA GLY A 160 -3.03 1.59 -1.32
C GLY A 160 -2.86 2.51 -2.52
N ILE A 161 -3.31 2.12 -3.71
CA ILE A 161 -2.98 2.82 -4.97
C ILE A 161 -3.49 4.27 -4.96
N ASP A 162 -4.81 4.48 -4.89
CA ASP A 162 -5.39 5.81 -5.03
C ASP A 162 -5.14 6.69 -3.79
N SER A 163 -5.15 6.10 -2.59
CA SER A 163 -4.98 6.85 -1.35
C SER A 163 -3.57 7.41 -1.19
N THR A 164 -2.54 6.61 -1.52
CA THR A 164 -1.14 7.04 -1.44
C THR A 164 -0.77 7.99 -2.57
N ALA A 165 -1.28 7.78 -3.79
CA ALA A 165 -1.07 8.69 -4.91
C ALA A 165 -1.68 10.08 -4.62
N ASN A 166 -2.90 10.11 -4.06
CA ASN A 166 -3.53 11.36 -3.62
C ASN A 166 -2.75 12.00 -2.48
N ALA A 167 -2.37 11.23 -1.45
CA ALA A 167 -1.55 11.70 -0.34
C ALA A 167 -0.27 12.40 -0.82
N LEU A 168 0.47 11.73 -1.70
CA LEU A 168 1.71 12.22 -2.26
C LEU A 168 1.49 13.49 -3.08
N SER A 169 0.45 13.52 -3.92
CA SER A 169 0.08 14.68 -4.71
C SER A 169 -0.17 15.91 -3.85
N PHE A 170 -0.90 15.77 -2.73
CA PHE A 170 -1.15 16.87 -1.81
C PHE A 170 0.11 17.32 -1.06
N VAL A 171 0.94 16.38 -0.61
CA VAL A 171 2.23 16.72 0.03
C VAL A 171 3.10 17.53 -0.93
N LEU A 172 3.26 17.06 -2.17
CA LEU A 172 4.04 17.74 -3.20
C LEU A 172 3.45 19.12 -3.54
N TYR A 173 2.13 19.21 -3.67
CA TYR A 173 1.44 20.47 -3.90
C TYR A 173 1.69 21.49 -2.77
N ASN A 174 1.56 21.06 -1.50
CA ASN A 174 1.79 21.91 -0.35
C ASN A 174 3.25 22.37 -0.26
N LEU A 175 4.21 21.51 -0.60
CA LEU A 175 5.63 21.86 -0.66
C LEU A 175 5.92 22.87 -1.77
N ALA A 176 5.39 22.64 -2.97
CA ALA A 176 5.56 23.53 -4.13
C ALA A 176 4.99 24.93 -3.86
N ARG A 177 3.90 25.04 -3.08
CA ARG A 177 3.33 26.32 -2.65
C ARG A 177 4.08 27.00 -1.51
N ASN A 178 5.00 26.30 -0.85
CA ASN A 178 5.77 26.82 0.28
C ASN A 178 7.28 26.61 0.06
N PRO A 179 7.92 27.34 -0.87
CA PRO A 179 9.34 27.15 -1.21
C PRO A 179 10.26 27.20 0.02
N LYS A 180 10.03 28.16 0.93
CA LYS A 180 10.80 28.26 2.19
C LYS A 180 10.76 26.99 3.04
N LYS A 181 9.63 26.27 3.05
CA LYS A 181 9.49 25.01 3.79
C LYS A 181 10.13 23.86 3.00
N GLN A 182 10.02 23.89 1.67
CA GLN A 182 10.71 22.95 0.80
C GLN A 182 12.24 23.02 0.98
N ASP A 183 12.81 24.23 1.10
CA ASP A 183 14.26 24.41 1.34
C ASP A 183 14.71 23.82 2.68
N ILE A 184 13.92 24.02 3.74
CA ILE A 184 14.19 23.42 5.07
C ILE A 184 14.15 21.89 4.98
N LEU A 185 13.18 21.34 4.25
CA LEU A 185 13.07 19.90 4.05
C LEU A 185 14.26 19.33 3.28
N ILE A 186 14.69 20.01 2.22
CA ILE A 186 15.86 19.60 1.44
C ILE A 186 17.10 19.63 2.32
N ALA A 187 17.29 20.68 3.13
CA ALA A 187 18.43 20.78 4.05
C ALA A 187 18.43 19.66 5.11
N GLU A 188 17.26 19.27 5.65
CA GLU A 188 17.14 18.13 6.57
C GLU A 188 17.57 16.82 5.87
N ILE A 189 17.02 16.55 4.68
CA ILE A 189 17.30 15.33 3.93
C ILE A 189 18.79 15.27 3.56
N ASP A 190 19.32 16.33 2.97
CA ASP A 190 20.75 16.42 2.61
C ASP A 190 21.63 16.21 3.84
N GLY A 191 21.28 16.82 4.99
CA GLY A 191 21.98 16.63 6.25
C GLY A 191 22.05 15.15 6.65
N ILE A 192 20.91 14.45 6.67
CA ILE A 192 20.86 13.03 7.08
C ILE A 192 21.62 12.13 6.08
N MET A 193 21.44 12.35 4.78
CA MET A 193 22.12 11.56 3.74
C MET A 193 23.65 11.68 3.84
N LYS A 194 24.18 12.88 4.12
CA LYS A 194 25.61 13.11 4.31
C LYS A 194 26.19 12.31 5.48
N HIS A 195 25.48 12.28 6.61
CA HIS A 195 25.94 11.60 7.82
C HIS A 195 25.87 10.07 7.71
N SER A 196 24.89 9.54 6.97
CA SER A 196 24.69 8.09 6.85
C SER A 196 25.61 7.42 5.83
N ALA A 197 26.09 8.14 4.83
CA ALA A 197 26.74 7.50 3.68
C ALA A 197 28.27 7.48 3.73
N HIS A 198 28.93 8.00 4.79
CA HIS A 198 30.38 8.29 4.78
C HIS A 198 30.84 8.95 3.46
N LEU A 199 29.95 9.68 2.79
CA LEU A 199 30.26 10.34 1.54
C LEU A 199 31.17 11.53 1.89
N HIS A 200 32.42 11.49 1.47
CA HIS A 200 33.26 12.69 1.38
C HIS A 200 32.59 13.64 0.37
N ILE A 201 31.84 14.62 0.87
CA ILE A 201 31.10 15.55 0.00
C ILE A 201 32.04 16.62 -0.56
N THR A 202 32.30 16.55 -1.86
CA THR A 202 32.69 17.69 -2.70
C THR A 202 31.58 18.13 -3.67
N ASP A 203 30.38 17.56 -3.59
CA ASP A 203 29.28 17.89 -4.51
C ASP A 203 28.17 18.76 -3.88
N SER A 204 27.68 19.70 -4.69
CA SER A 204 26.71 20.72 -4.33
C SER A 204 25.26 20.21 -4.15
N LYS A 205 24.98 18.91 -4.38
CA LYS A 205 23.64 18.28 -4.22
C LYS A 205 23.73 16.80 -3.77
N PRO A 206 23.92 16.54 -2.47
CA PRO A 206 24.23 15.21 -1.93
C PRO A 206 23.04 14.23 -2.00
N PHE A 207 21.78 14.66 -1.91
CA PHE A 207 20.61 13.78 -2.10
C PHE A 207 20.55 13.17 -3.51
N LEU A 208 20.85 13.95 -4.55
CA LEU A 208 20.87 13.45 -5.94
C LEU A 208 22.07 12.52 -6.18
N ALA A 209 23.20 12.76 -5.52
CA ALA A 209 24.37 11.88 -5.59
C ALA A 209 24.09 10.54 -4.88
N ALA A 210 23.44 10.57 -3.71
CA ALA A 210 23.10 9.37 -2.96
C ALA A 210 21.98 8.52 -3.61
N LEU A 211 21.02 9.16 -4.30
CA LEU A 211 20.04 8.47 -5.14
C LEU A 211 20.71 7.73 -6.31
N LYS A 212 21.77 8.31 -6.90
CA LYS A 212 22.54 7.67 -7.98
C LYS A 212 23.46 6.54 -7.48
N SER A 213 23.90 6.61 -6.23
CA SER A 213 24.79 5.59 -5.64
C SER A 213 24.04 4.37 -5.08
N ASN A 214 22.72 4.25 -5.30
CA ASN A 214 21.89 3.15 -4.79
C ASN A 214 21.98 2.96 -3.27
N ASN A 215 22.27 4.04 -2.52
CA ASN A 215 22.20 3.97 -1.07
C ASN A 215 20.72 3.92 -0.67
N ASP A 216 20.26 2.74 -0.29
CA ASP A 216 18.90 2.53 0.17
C ASP A 216 18.60 3.43 1.37
N VAL A 217 17.47 4.13 1.32
CA VAL A 217 16.97 4.91 2.45
C VAL A 217 16.60 3.93 3.57
N SER A 218 17.43 3.88 4.62
CA SER A 218 17.22 2.95 5.73
C SER A 218 16.12 3.45 6.68
N LYS A 219 15.54 2.52 7.45
CA LYS A 219 14.55 2.86 8.48
C LYS A 219 15.10 3.87 9.50
N GLU A 220 16.36 3.74 9.87
CA GLU A 220 17.03 4.64 10.80
C GLU A 220 17.16 6.07 10.26
N MET A 221 17.33 6.21 8.94
CA MET A 221 17.36 7.51 8.27
C MET A 221 15.99 8.17 8.30
N ILE A 222 14.94 7.42 7.95
CA ILE A 222 13.55 7.91 8.03
C ILE A 222 13.20 8.33 9.45
N ASP A 223 13.73 7.63 10.46
CA ASP A 223 13.44 7.98 11.84
C ASP A 223 13.94 9.34 12.27
N LYS A 224 15.06 9.79 11.68
CA LYS A 224 15.67 11.12 11.90
C LYS A 224 15.02 12.24 11.07
N MET A 225 14.19 11.93 10.08
CA MET A 225 13.51 12.93 9.22
C MET A 225 12.28 13.54 9.91
N HIS A 226 12.51 14.33 10.95
CA HIS A 226 11.44 14.90 11.79
C HIS A 226 10.58 15.92 11.04
N PHE A 227 11.21 16.79 10.25
CA PHE A 227 10.53 17.82 9.48
C PHE A 227 9.75 17.22 8.30
N LEU A 228 10.29 16.19 7.62
CA LEU A 228 9.53 15.41 6.64
C LEU A 228 8.24 14.83 7.25
N LYS A 229 8.35 14.19 8.42
CA LYS A 229 7.18 13.65 9.15
C LYS A 229 6.18 14.75 9.50
N ALA A 230 6.65 15.95 9.85
CA ALA A 230 5.79 17.10 10.11
C ALA A 230 5.07 17.60 8.84
N CYS A 231 5.77 17.71 7.71
CA CYS A 231 5.17 18.10 6.42
C CYS A 231 4.06 17.15 5.97
N VAL A 232 4.26 15.83 6.14
CA VAL A 232 3.25 14.82 5.84
C VAL A 232 2.03 14.97 6.76
N LYS A 233 2.26 15.10 8.08
CA LYS A 233 1.18 15.30 9.06
C LYS A 233 0.38 16.57 8.79
N GLU A 234 1.06 17.68 8.48
CA GLU A 234 0.41 18.95 8.19
C GLU A 234 -0.40 18.89 6.88
N SER A 235 0.11 18.18 5.87
CA SER A 235 -0.64 17.95 4.64
C SER A 235 -1.93 17.17 4.89
N PHE A 236 -1.90 16.16 5.76
CA PHE A 236 -3.11 15.41 6.16
C PHE A 236 -4.05 16.19 7.08
N ARG A 237 -3.54 17.15 7.85
CA ARG A 237 -4.38 18.07 8.62
C ARG A 237 -5.21 18.95 7.68
N LEU A 238 -4.64 19.37 6.55
CA LEU A 238 -5.29 20.21 5.55
C LEU A 238 -6.19 19.42 4.59
N VAL A 239 -5.82 18.18 4.29
CA VAL A 239 -6.55 17.33 3.33
C VAL A 239 -6.83 15.97 3.95
N GLN A 240 -8.11 15.76 4.28
CA GLN A 240 -8.60 14.50 4.80
C GLN A 240 -8.80 13.51 3.64
N LEU A 241 -7.93 12.51 3.52
CA LEU A 241 -7.98 11.50 2.44
C LEU A 241 -9.14 10.51 2.58
N ALA A 242 -9.68 10.37 3.79
CA ALA A 242 -10.91 9.64 4.06
C ALA A 242 -11.90 10.63 4.68
N PHE A 243 -13.09 10.74 4.11
CA PHE A 243 -14.18 11.54 4.66
C PHE A 243 -14.54 11.01 6.06
N CYS A 244 -13.99 11.62 7.11
CA CYS A 244 -14.55 11.58 8.45
C CYS A 244 -15.30 12.90 8.65
N ARG A 245 -16.58 12.91 8.28
CA ARG A 245 -17.56 13.86 8.79
C ARG A 245 -18.68 13.09 9.46
#